data_AF-A0A7S3ZCX5-F1
#
_entry.id   AF-A0A7S3ZCX5-F1
#
_cell.length_a   1.000
_cell.length_b   1.000
_cell.length_c   1.000
_cell.angle_alpha   90.00
_cell.angle_beta   90.00
_cell.angle_gamma   90.00
#
_symmetry.space_group_name_H-M   'P 1'
#
loop_
_entity.id
_entity.type
_entity.pdbx_description
1 polymer ?
#
loop_
_entity_poly.entity_id
_entity_poly.type
_entity_poly.pdbx_seq_one_letter_code
_entity_poly.pdbx_strand_id
1 'polypeptide(L)'
;MLCVSGSTGGDITTLGLIYMSLGVLMSALKVVYLEKIVRSVRKDMGMVSFLFWLDLFMMPILAPWAIANGEVFDVTNWGQKGSAIAWGFLIMVSIMGGLRAYSINLTVKYASALTKTAADIFTQALTIYCSLVIFHTTATPLLHAGIAVTIAGFAFYTAIKYNEKQKAKAAAKAQKTIEEEPFLANKGKSVESV
;
A
#
# COMPACT_ATOMS: atom_id res chain seq x y z
N MET A 1 -14.91 -23.84 -8.51
CA MET A 1 -14.58 -25.09 -7.76
C MET A 1 -13.11 -25.06 -7.28
N LEU A 2 -12.71 -24.02 -6.53
CA LEU A 2 -11.34 -23.82 -6.00
C LEU A 2 -11.37 -23.34 -4.54
N CYS A 3 -12.30 -23.88 -3.75
CA CYS A 3 -12.36 -23.68 -2.31
C CYS A 3 -12.83 -24.97 -1.64
N VAL A 4 -11.94 -25.94 -1.48
CA VAL A 4 -11.98 -26.92 -0.38
C VAL A 4 -10.52 -27.19 -0.02
N SER A 5 -10.15 -26.74 1.18
CA SER A 5 -9.16 -27.34 2.09
C SER A 5 -8.64 -26.24 3.02
N GLY A 6 -9.54 -25.77 3.87
CA GLY A 6 -9.14 -25.13 5.12
C GLY A 6 -8.63 -26.19 6.08
N SER A 7 -7.36 -26.05 6.46
CA SER A 7 -6.80 -26.48 7.74
C SER A 7 -6.95 -27.96 8.11
N THR A 8 -6.01 -28.80 7.67
CA THR A 8 -5.30 -29.79 8.52
C THR A 8 -4.01 -30.20 7.81
N GLY A 9 -2.86 -29.64 8.24
CA GLY A 9 -1.53 -30.12 7.84
C GLY A 9 -1.06 -29.76 6.42
N GLY A 10 -0.30 -28.68 6.28
CA GLY A 10 0.85 -28.64 5.38
C GLY A 10 0.70 -29.00 3.88
N ASP A 11 -0.48 -28.87 3.26
CA ASP A 11 -0.62 -29.08 1.81
C ASP A 11 -0.01 -27.91 1.02
N ILE A 12 1.33 -27.85 1.00
CA ILE A 12 2.09 -26.99 0.08
C ILE A 12 1.92 -27.56 -1.32
N THR A 13 0.84 -27.16 -1.99
CA THR A 13 0.61 -27.52 -3.38
C THR A 13 1.59 -26.76 -4.25
N THR A 14 2.39 -27.47 -5.06
CA THR A 14 3.39 -26.87 -5.96
C THR A 14 2.78 -25.83 -6.89
N LEU A 15 1.55 -26.04 -7.37
CA LEU A 15 0.80 -25.04 -8.15
C LEU A 15 0.53 -23.76 -7.35
N GLY A 16 0.11 -23.89 -6.08
CA GLY A 16 -0.09 -22.75 -5.19
C GLY A 16 1.20 -21.95 -4.97
N LEU A 17 2.33 -22.64 -4.84
CA LEU A 17 3.64 -22.00 -4.72
C LEU A 17 4.03 -21.21 -5.98
N ILE A 18 3.79 -21.77 -7.17
CA ILE A 18 4.06 -21.10 -8.46
C ILE A 18 3.16 -19.86 -8.60
N TYR A 19 1.87 -19.98 -8.30
CA TYR A 19 0.93 -18.85 -8.38
C TYR A 19 1.25 -17.76 -7.36
N MET A 20 1.63 -18.10 -6.13
CA MET A 20 2.06 -17.13 -5.12
C MET A 20 3.34 -16.40 -5.55
N SER A 21 4.32 -17.13 -6.08
CA SER A 21 5.57 -16.54 -6.56
C SER A 21 5.33 -15.55 -7.71
N LEU A 22 4.51 -15.96 -8.69
CA LEU A 22 4.12 -15.09 -9.80
C LEU A 22 3.30 -13.87 -9.31
N GLY A 23 2.40 -14.07 -8.35
CA GLY A 23 1.61 -13.01 -7.74
C GLY A 23 2.47 -11.97 -7.04
N VAL A 24 3.49 -12.40 -6.28
CA VAL A 24 4.44 -11.50 -5.62
C VAL A 24 5.26 -10.72 -6.65
N LEU A 25 5.73 -11.36 -7.72
CA LEU A 25 6.46 -10.69 -8.80
C LEU A 25 5.60 -9.63 -9.50
N MET A 26 4.38 -9.98 -9.90
CA MET A 26 3.46 -9.06 -10.57
C MET A 26 3.07 -7.89 -9.64
N SER A 27 2.88 -8.15 -8.35
CA SER A 27 2.60 -7.12 -7.35
C SER A 27 3.77 -6.15 -7.19
N ALA A 28 5.00 -6.67 -7.09
CA ALA A 28 6.21 -5.86 -7.00
C ALA A 28 6.38 -4.97 -8.23
N LEU A 29 6.21 -5.53 -9.44
CA LEU A 29 6.25 -4.78 -10.69
C LEU A 29 5.19 -3.67 -10.70
N LYS A 30 3.94 -3.99 -10.37
CA LYS A 30 2.84 -3.00 -10.28
C LYS A 30 3.22 -1.83 -9.38
N VAL A 31 3.73 -2.09 -8.19
CA VAL A 31 4.07 -1.03 -7.23
C VAL A 31 5.20 -0.13 -7.75
N VAL A 32 6.22 -0.70 -8.40
CA VAL A 32 7.34 0.05 -8.98
C VAL A 32 6.90 0.89 -10.19
N TYR A 33 6.13 0.32 -11.11
CA TYR A 33 5.58 1.04 -12.25
C TYR A 33 4.64 2.17 -11.82
N LEU A 34 3.79 1.89 -10.84
CA LEU A 34 2.89 2.89 -10.27
C LEU A 34 3.66 4.06 -9.65
N GLU A 35 4.74 3.81 -8.92
CA GLU A 35 5.57 4.89 -8.39
C GLU A 35 6.18 5.74 -9.52
N LYS A 36 6.69 5.13 -10.59
CA LYS A 36 7.25 5.86 -11.74
C LYS A 36 6.19 6.75 -12.42
N ILE A 37 5.01 6.19 -12.70
CA ILE A 37 3.91 6.91 -13.35
C ILE A 37 3.41 8.04 -12.44
N VAL A 38 3.17 7.78 -11.16
CA VAL A 38 2.72 8.80 -10.20
C VAL A 38 3.74 9.93 -10.07
N ARG A 39 5.05 9.65 -10.14
CA ARG A 39 6.09 10.70 -10.14
C ARG A 39 6.08 11.53 -11.43
N SER A 40 5.83 10.91 -12.58
CA SER A 40 5.74 11.60 -13.88
C SER A 40 4.49 12.48 -13.98
N VAL A 41 3.35 12.02 -13.45
CA VAL A 41 2.03 12.64 -13.62
C VAL A 41 1.66 13.59 -12.47
N ARG A 42 2.48 13.64 -11.40
CA ARG A 42 2.22 14.46 -10.19
C ARG A 42 2.02 15.95 -10.49
N LYS A 43 2.68 16.50 -11.51
CA LYS A 43 2.64 17.94 -11.81
C LYS A 43 1.31 18.37 -12.43
N ASP A 44 0.64 17.47 -13.15
CA ASP A 44 -0.46 17.85 -14.05
C ASP A 44 -1.83 17.29 -13.61
N MET A 45 -1.88 16.27 -12.74
CA MET A 45 -3.15 15.65 -12.34
C MET A 45 -3.36 15.54 -10.83
N GLY A 46 -4.60 15.81 -10.41
CA GLY A 46 -5.10 15.51 -9.08
C GLY A 46 -5.06 14.00 -8.79
N MET A 47 -4.71 13.63 -7.56
CA MET A 47 -4.57 12.23 -7.14
C MET A 47 -5.87 11.43 -7.28
N VAL A 48 -7.01 12.07 -7.03
CA VAL A 48 -8.34 11.48 -7.20
C VAL A 48 -8.61 11.16 -8.67
N SER A 49 -8.30 12.08 -9.59
CA SER A 49 -8.45 11.83 -11.03
C SER A 49 -7.53 10.71 -11.51
N PHE A 50 -6.28 10.67 -11.05
CA PHE A 50 -5.37 9.58 -11.39
C PHE A 50 -5.91 8.22 -10.94
N LEU A 51 -6.45 8.14 -9.72
CA LEU A 51 -7.02 6.90 -9.20
C LEU A 51 -8.27 6.48 -9.97
N PHE A 52 -9.16 7.43 -10.26
CA PHE A 52 -10.37 7.18 -11.05
C PHE A 52 -10.03 6.61 -12.44
N TRP A 53 -9.06 7.20 -13.13
CA TRP A 53 -8.59 6.69 -14.42
C TRP A 53 -7.95 5.32 -14.30
N LEU A 54 -7.13 5.10 -13.27
CA LEU A 54 -6.51 3.79 -13.02
C LEU A 54 -7.57 2.70 -12.83
N ASP A 55 -8.56 2.93 -11.98
CA ASP A 55 -9.64 1.97 -11.72
C ASP A 55 -10.52 1.75 -12.96
N LEU A 56 -10.77 2.81 -13.75
CA LEU A 56 -11.51 2.72 -15.01
C LEU A 56 -10.76 1.86 -16.04
N PHE A 57 -9.43 1.94 -16.12
CA PHE A 57 -8.62 1.09 -17.00
C PHE A 57 -8.50 -0.35 -16.50
N MET A 58 -8.70 -0.61 -15.20
CA MET A 58 -8.73 -1.98 -14.67
C MET A 58 -10.05 -2.70 -15.02
N MET A 59 -11.18 -1.99 -15.10
CA MET A 59 -12.49 -2.57 -15.42
C MET A 59 -12.53 -3.45 -16.68
N PRO A 60 -12.00 -3.05 -17.86
CA PRO A 60 -12.05 -3.88 -19.06
C PRO A 60 -11.18 -5.15 -19.00
N ILE A 61 -10.23 -5.23 -18.06
CA ILE A 61 -9.43 -6.43 -17.83
C ILE A 61 -10.13 -7.35 -16.81
N LEU A 62 -10.69 -6.76 -15.75
CA LEU A 62 -11.36 -7.50 -14.68
C LEU A 62 -12.73 -8.06 -15.10
N ALA A 63 -13.51 -7.33 -15.90
CA ALA A 63 -14.86 -7.73 -16.26
C ALA A 63 -14.90 -9.03 -17.11
N PRO A 64 -14.08 -9.20 -18.17
CA PRO A 64 -14.03 -10.47 -18.91
C PRO A 64 -13.52 -11.63 -18.05
N TRP A 65 -12.57 -11.35 -17.15
CA TRP A 65 -12.03 -12.37 -16.24
C TRP A 65 -13.10 -12.86 -15.25
N ALA A 66 -13.90 -11.95 -14.69
CA ALA A 66 -15.00 -12.30 -13.78
C ALA A 66 -16.09 -13.14 -14.47
N ILE A 67 -16.37 -12.87 -15.75
CA ILE A 67 -17.29 -13.69 -16.57
C ILE A 67 -16.70 -15.08 -16.82
N ALA A 68 -15.41 -15.16 -17.19
CA ALA A 68 -14.73 -16.43 -17.44
C ALA A 68 -14.64 -17.32 -16.19
N ASN A 69 -14.50 -16.72 -15.01
CA ASN A 69 -14.46 -17.44 -13.74
C ASN A 69 -15.84 -17.95 -13.29
N GLY A 70 -16.92 -17.49 -13.93
CA GLY A 70 -18.29 -17.91 -13.65
C GLY A 70 -18.96 -17.20 -12.48
N GLU A 71 -18.26 -16.28 -11.81
CA GLU A 71 -18.76 -15.58 -10.60
C GLU A 71 -20.05 -14.79 -10.88
N VAL A 72 -20.20 -14.26 -12.09
CA VAL A 72 -21.41 -13.53 -12.52
C VAL A 72 -22.63 -14.46 -12.56
N PHE A 73 -22.44 -15.72 -12.93
CA PHE A 73 -23.51 -16.72 -12.94
C PHE A 73 -23.81 -17.24 -11.52
N ASP A 74 -22.81 -17.32 -10.65
CA ASP A 74 -23.00 -17.72 -9.24
C ASP A 74 -23.79 -16.67 -8.43
N VAL A 75 -23.64 -15.38 -8.74
CA VAL A 75 -24.51 -14.32 -8.18
C VAL A 75 -25.98 -14.58 -8.52
N THR A 76 -26.27 -15.24 -9.65
CA THR A 76 -27.63 -15.63 -10.03
C THR A 76 -28.15 -16.89 -9.30
N ASN A 77 -27.36 -17.54 -8.46
CA ASN A 77 -27.80 -18.63 -7.58
C ASN A 77 -27.65 -18.28 -6.09
N TRP A 78 -27.20 -17.08 -5.76
CA TRP A 78 -26.95 -16.67 -4.38
C TRP A 78 -28.25 -16.57 -3.56
N GLY A 79 -28.40 -17.37 -2.51
CA GLY A 79 -29.63 -17.45 -1.70
C GLY A 79 -30.08 -16.14 -1.00
N GLN A 80 -29.28 -15.08 -1.03
CA GLN A 80 -29.54 -13.79 -0.38
C GLN A 80 -29.86 -12.64 -1.37
N LYS A 81 -30.09 -12.91 -2.66
CA LYS A 81 -30.36 -11.88 -3.70
C LYS A 81 -31.43 -10.85 -3.33
N GLY A 82 -32.46 -11.25 -2.58
CA GLY A 82 -33.57 -10.39 -2.18
C GLY A 82 -33.34 -9.61 -0.89
N SER A 83 -32.22 -9.86 -0.19
CA SER A 83 -31.92 -9.22 1.10
C SER A 83 -31.26 -7.86 0.87
N ALA A 84 -32.01 -6.78 1.11
CA ALA A 84 -31.48 -5.42 1.07
C ALA A 84 -30.28 -5.23 2.03
N ILE A 85 -30.26 -5.97 3.14
CA ILE A 85 -29.17 -5.95 4.13
C ILE A 85 -27.89 -6.54 3.52
N ALA A 86 -27.98 -7.67 2.81
CA ALA A 86 -26.82 -8.30 2.19
C ALA A 86 -26.19 -7.40 1.11
N TRP A 87 -27.03 -6.75 0.29
CA TRP A 87 -26.57 -5.74 -0.68
C TRP A 87 -25.97 -4.52 0.01
N GLY A 88 -26.58 -4.05 1.11
CA GLY A 88 -26.04 -2.96 1.92
C GLY A 88 -24.63 -3.26 2.45
N PHE A 89 -24.39 -4.48 2.96
CA PHE A 89 -23.06 -4.92 3.38
C PHE A 89 -22.07 -4.98 2.23
N LEU A 90 -22.45 -5.50 1.06
CA LEU A 90 -21.57 -5.53 -0.12
C LEU A 90 -21.15 -4.12 -0.57
N ILE A 91 -22.09 -3.17 -0.60
CA ILE A 91 -21.81 -1.78 -0.92
C ILE A 91 -20.87 -1.17 0.12
N MET A 92 -21.13 -1.40 1.41
CA MET A 92 -20.31 -0.85 2.49
C MET A 92 -18.87 -1.38 2.44
N VAL A 93 -18.71 -2.70 2.26
CA VAL A 93 -17.39 -3.33 2.08
C VAL A 93 -16.69 -2.78 0.84
N SER A 94 -17.41 -2.56 -0.26
CA SER A 94 -16.86 -1.99 -1.49
C SER A 94 -16.38 -0.55 -1.28
N ILE A 95 -17.15 0.28 -0.57
CA ILE A 95 -16.76 1.65 -0.22
C ILE A 95 -15.52 1.66 0.67
N MET A 96 -15.47 0.82 1.71
CA MET A 96 -14.28 0.69 2.56
C MET A 96 -13.07 0.20 1.78
N GLY A 97 -13.26 -0.74 0.84
CA GLY A 97 -12.22 -1.19 -0.08
C GLY A 97 -11.69 -0.07 -0.96
N GLY A 98 -12.58 0.75 -1.53
CA GLY A 98 -12.23 1.94 -2.30
C GLY A 98 -11.49 2.98 -1.46
N LEU A 99 -11.93 3.24 -0.22
CA LEU A 99 -11.25 4.15 0.70
C LEU A 99 -9.84 3.65 1.08
N ARG A 100 -9.68 2.34 1.28
CA ARG A 100 -8.38 1.71 1.49
C ARG A 100 -7.48 1.91 0.27
N ALA A 101 -7.99 1.62 -0.93
CA ALA A 101 -7.24 1.82 -2.18
C ALA A 101 -6.83 3.29 -2.35
N TYR A 102 -7.72 4.24 -2.07
CA TYR A 102 -7.42 5.67 -2.10
C TYR A 102 -6.32 6.06 -1.13
N SER A 103 -6.44 5.64 0.14
CA SER A 103 -5.46 5.94 1.18
C SER A 103 -4.07 5.41 0.83
N ILE A 104 -4.01 4.16 0.33
CA ILE A 104 -2.77 3.53 -0.09
C ILE A 104 -2.15 4.26 -1.29
N ASN A 105 -2.94 4.68 -2.28
CA ASN A 105 -2.44 5.44 -3.42
C ASN A 105 -1.99 6.84 -3.03
N LEU A 106 -2.65 7.48 -2.05
CA LEU A 106 -2.22 8.75 -1.50
C LEU A 106 -0.82 8.67 -0.88
N THR A 107 -0.51 7.56 -0.18
CA THR A 107 0.84 7.37 0.38
C THR A 107 1.94 7.26 -0.68
N VAL A 108 1.66 6.76 -1.89
CA VAL A 108 2.62 6.74 -3.03
C VAL A 108 3.04 8.15 -3.42
N LYS A 109 2.17 9.15 -3.21
CA LYS A 109 2.51 10.56 -3.47
C LYS A 109 3.49 11.13 -2.44
N TYR A 110 3.55 10.60 -1.24
CA TYR A 110 4.40 11.20 -0.19
C TYR A 110 5.56 10.30 0.24
N ALA A 111 5.53 9.02 -0.13
CA ALA A 111 6.52 8.02 0.23
C ALA A 111 7.01 7.22 -0.98
N SER A 112 8.16 6.57 -0.84
CA SER A 112 8.69 5.64 -1.85
C SER A 112 7.90 4.32 -1.86
N ALA A 113 7.94 3.57 -2.96
CA ALA A 113 7.33 2.23 -3.07
C ALA A 113 7.72 1.34 -1.89
N LEU A 114 9.00 1.36 -1.49
CA LEU A 114 9.50 0.56 -0.38
C LEU A 114 8.81 0.89 0.95
N THR A 115 8.60 2.17 1.27
CA THR A 115 7.95 2.56 2.53
C THR A 115 6.47 2.20 2.52
N LYS A 116 5.82 2.31 1.35
CA LYS A 116 4.45 1.86 1.18
C LYS A 116 4.32 0.36 1.42
N THR A 117 5.18 -0.46 0.81
CA THR A 117 5.13 -1.91 1.01
C THR A 117 5.40 -2.29 2.46
N ALA A 118 6.36 -1.62 3.12
CA ALA A 118 6.63 -1.84 4.55
C ALA A 118 5.41 -1.48 5.44
N ALA A 119 4.72 -0.37 5.14
CA ALA A 119 3.52 0.03 5.86
C ALA A 119 2.34 -0.93 5.66
N ASP A 120 2.15 -1.45 4.44
CA ASP A 120 1.09 -2.42 4.15
C ASP A 120 1.29 -3.74 4.89
N ILE A 121 2.53 -4.24 4.96
CA ILE A 121 2.89 -5.43 5.76
C ILE A 121 2.62 -5.20 7.24
N PHE A 122 2.96 -4.02 7.77
CA PHE A 122 2.67 -3.65 9.16
C PHE A 122 1.15 -3.59 9.43
N THR A 123 0.37 -2.94 8.56
CA THR A 123 -1.09 -2.89 8.68
C THR A 123 -1.70 -4.29 8.60
N GLN A 124 -1.18 -5.17 7.75
CA GLN A 124 -1.62 -6.56 7.67
C GLN A 124 -1.34 -7.32 8.97
N ALA A 125 -0.13 -7.21 9.53
CA ALA A 125 0.21 -7.82 10.81
C ALA A 125 -0.68 -7.32 11.96
N LEU A 126 -0.96 -6.00 11.99
CA LEU A 126 -1.88 -5.41 12.96
C LEU A 126 -3.31 -5.93 12.79
N THR A 127 -3.78 -6.05 11.55
CA THR A 127 -5.12 -6.57 11.25
C THR A 127 -5.28 -8.01 11.72
N ILE A 128 -4.25 -8.84 11.51
CA ILE A 128 -4.20 -10.21 12.02
C ILE A 128 -4.28 -10.20 13.55
N TYR A 129 -3.45 -9.38 14.20
CA TYR A 129 -3.45 -9.28 15.66
C TYR A 129 -4.81 -8.84 16.23
N CYS A 130 -5.41 -7.78 15.68
CA CYS A 130 -6.73 -7.31 16.07
C CYS A 130 -7.80 -8.40 15.88
N SER A 131 -7.72 -9.15 14.78
CA SER A 131 -8.67 -10.25 14.51
C SER A 131 -8.57 -11.34 15.58
N LEU A 132 -7.36 -11.72 16.01
CA LEU A 132 -7.18 -12.72 17.06
C LEU A 132 -7.80 -12.29 18.40
N VAL A 133 -7.65 -11.01 18.75
CA VAL A 133 -8.21 -10.44 19.98
C VAL A 133 -9.74 -10.38 19.91
N ILE A 134 -10.31 -9.92 18.79
CA ILE A 134 -11.76 -9.76 18.62
C ILE A 134 -12.46 -11.12 18.57
N PHE A 135 -11.91 -12.09 17.84
CA PHE A 135 -12.52 -13.40 17.64
C PHE A 135 -12.08 -14.45 18.67
N HIS A 136 -11.33 -14.06 19.70
CA HIS A 136 -10.79 -14.94 20.76
C HIS A 136 -10.21 -16.26 20.22
N THR A 137 -9.52 -16.20 19.08
CA THR A 137 -9.02 -17.40 18.40
C THR A 137 -7.71 -17.87 19.02
N THR A 138 -7.58 -19.17 19.27
CA THR A 138 -6.35 -19.79 19.78
C THR A 138 -5.22 -19.69 18.76
N ALA A 139 -4.36 -18.68 18.93
CA ALA A 139 -3.19 -18.48 18.10
C ALA A 139 -1.97 -19.24 18.66
N THR A 140 -1.19 -19.84 17.75
CA THR A 140 0.06 -20.50 18.11
C THR A 140 1.09 -19.49 18.61
N PRO A 141 2.00 -19.87 19.53
CA PRO A 141 3.06 -18.98 20.00
C PRO A 141 3.99 -18.54 18.86
N LEU A 142 4.15 -19.37 17.83
CA LEU A 142 4.91 -19.03 16.62
C LEU A 142 4.30 -17.84 15.86
N LEU A 143 2.97 -17.76 15.79
CA LEU A 143 2.27 -16.67 15.11
C LEU A 143 2.45 -15.34 15.87
N HIS A 144 2.39 -15.37 17.20
CA HIS A 144 2.68 -14.20 18.03
C HIS A 144 4.13 -13.72 17.84
N ALA A 145 5.09 -14.66 17.78
CA ALA A 145 6.48 -14.33 17.51
C ALA A 145 6.67 -13.70 16.12
N GLY A 146 6.00 -14.22 15.08
CA GLY A 146 6.04 -13.65 13.73
C GLY A 146 5.49 -12.21 13.66
N ILE A 147 4.38 -11.94 14.36
CA ILE A 147 3.82 -10.59 14.47
C ILE A 147 4.81 -9.66 15.19
N ALA A 148 5.39 -10.09 16.31
CA ALA A 148 6.37 -9.31 17.06
C ALA A 148 7.59 -8.95 16.21
N VAL A 149 8.14 -9.91 15.46
CA VAL A 149 9.27 -9.67 14.53
C VAL A 149 8.88 -8.68 13.43
N THR A 150 7.67 -8.78 12.89
CA THR A 150 7.19 -7.85 11.84
C THR A 150 7.09 -6.42 12.37
N ILE A 151 6.53 -6.23 13.57
CA ILE A 151 6.42 -4.92 14.22
C ILE A 151 7.81 -4.35 14.53
N ALA A 152 8.70 -5.17 15.08
CA ALA A 152 10.08 -4.77 15.38
C ALA A 152 10.84 -4.37 14.11
N GLY A 153 10.72 -5.14 13.03
CA GLY A 153 11.33 -4.83 11.74
C GLY A 153 10.83 -3.52 11.15
N PHE A 154 9.53 -3.25 11.23
CA PHE A 154 8.95 -1.98 10.78
C PHE A 154 9.40 -0.79 11.64
N ALA A 155 9.48 -0.97 12.96
CA ALA A 155 9.99 0.05 13.89
C ALA A 155 11.45 0.40 13.58
N PHE A 156 12.30 -0.62 13.37
CA PHE A 156 13.71 -0.44 13.01
C PHE A 156 13.87 0.27 11.65
N TYR A 157 13.11 -0.15 10.64
CA TYR A 157 13.08 0.51 9.33
C TYR A 157 12.70 1.99 9.44
N THR A 158 11.67 2.29 10.24
CA THR A 158 11.19 3.67 10.44
C THR A 158 12.23 4.51 11.16
N ALA A 159 12.93 3.97 12.17
CA ALA A 159 14.00 4.67 12.89
C ALA A 159 15.16 5.05 11.97
N ILE A 160 15.63 4.14 11.12
CA ILE A 160 16.69 4.43 10.14
C ILE A 160 16.25 5.54 9.20
N LYS A 161 15.06 5.40 8.60
CA LYS A 161 14.55 6.38 7.62
C LYS A 161 14.28 7.75 8.24
N TYR A 162 13.89 7.78 9.51
CA TYR A 162 13.75 9.01 10.27
C TYR A 162 15.11 9.70 10.45
N ASN A 163 16.15 8.95 10.82
CA ASN A 163 17.51 9.47 10.98
C ASN A 163 18.09 9.99 9.66
N GLU A 164 17.88 9.29 8.55
CA GLU A 164 18.29 9.76 7.22
C GLU A 164 17.61 11.07 6.82
N LYS A 165 16.30 11.19 7.07
CA LYS A 165 15.56 12.43 6.81
C LYS A 165 16.06 13.60 7.67
N GLN A 166 16.43 13.34 8.93
CA GLN A 166 16.99 14.38 9.80
C GLN A 166 18.37 14.83 9.32
N LYS A 167 19.24 13.89 8.94
CA LYS A 167 20.56 14.21 8.35
C LYS A 167 20.43 15.01 7.05
N ALA A 168 19.52 14.63 6.16
CA ALA A 168 19.26 15.35 4.92
C ALA A 168 18.74 16.77 5.16
N LYS A 169 17.85 16.96 6.15
CA LYS A 169 17.37 18.29 6.55
C LYS A 169 18.48 19.15 7.15
N ALA A 170 19.34 18.58 7.99
CA ALA A 170 20.48 19.28 8.56
C ALA A 170 21.49 19.72 7.48
N ALA A 171 21.79 18.86 6.50
CA ALA A 171 22.66 19.18 5.37
C ALA A 171 22.06 20.26 4.46
N ALA A 172 20.75 20.18 4.16
CA ALA A 172 20.06 21.21 3.37
C ALA A 172 20.01 22.57 4.10
N LYS A 173 19.91 22.58 5.43
CA LYS A 173 20.00 23.81 6.23
C LYS A 173 21.41 24.39 6.19
N ALA A 174 22.45 23.57 6.30
CA ALA A 174 23.84 23.99 6.18
C ALA A 174 24.16 24.57 4.79
N GLN A 175 23.64 23.97 3.71
CA GLN A 175 23.80 24.50 2.34
C GLN A 175 23.17 25.88 2.17
N LYS A 176 21.95 26.09 2.69
CA LYS A 176 21.30 27.42 2.65
C LYS A 176 22.08 28.49 3.41
N THR A 177 22.67 28.13 4.56
CA THR A 177 23.53 29.06 5.32
C THR A 177 24.81 29.41 4.57
N ILE A 178 25.44 28.44 3.87
CA ILE A 178 26.65 28.68 3.07
C ILE A 178 26.35 29.51 1.81
N GLU A 179 25.14 29.43 1.24
CA GLU A 179 24.73 30.22 0.07
C GLU A 179 24.34 31.66 0.44
N GLU A 180 23.87 31.91 1.67
CA GLU A 180 23.55 33.26 2.16
C GLU A 180 24.78 34.08 2.59
N GLU A 181 25.87 33.45 3.08
CA GLU A 181 27.10 34.16 3.46
C GLU A 181 27.79 34.95 2.33
N PRO A 182 28.00 34.42 1.10
CA PRO A 182 28.60 35.19 0.00
C PRO A 182 27.68 36.28 -0.55
N PHE A 183 26.35 36.15 -0.39
CA PHE A 183 25.39 37.19 -0.80
C PHE A 183 25.45 38.41 0.13
N LEU A 184 25.56 38.20 1.45
CA LEU A 184 25.71 39.28 2.43
C LEU A 184 27.09 39.95 2.37
N ALA A 185 28.16 39.18 2.10
CA ALA A 185 29.50 39.71 1.92
C ALA A 185 29.66 40.61 0.68
N ASN A 186 28.93 40.33 -0.41
CA ASN A 186 28.95 41.17 -1.61
C ASN A 186 28.11 42.45 -1.45
N LYS A 187 27.01 42.38 -0.69
CA LYS A 187 26.17 43.55 -0.41
C LYS A 187 26.88 44.57 0.49
N GLY A 188 27.74 44.14 1.41
CA GLY A 188 28.56 45.03 2.25
C GLY A 188 29.57 45.86 1.44
N LYS A 189 30.22 45.27 0.44
CA LYS A 189 31.20 45.98 -0.42
C LYS A 189 30.57 47.01 -1.36
N SER A 190 29.30 46.84 -1.73
CA SER A 190 28.58 47.78 -2.60
C SER A 190 28.15 49.07 -1.88
N VAL A 191 28.17 49.12 -0.55
CA VAL A 191 27.72 50.28 0.23
C VAL A 191 28.88 51.16 0.70
N GLU A 192 30.10 50.63 0.77
CA GLU A 192 31.33 51.40 1.11
C GLU A 192 31.98 52.11 -0.10
N SER A 193 31.45 51.94 -1.32
CA SER A 193 32.02 52.51 -2.55
C SER A 193 31.24 53.71 -3.13
N VAL A 194 30.42 54.40 -2.33
CA VAL A 194 29.71 55.64 -2.69
C VAL A 194 30.03 56.71 -1.68
#